data_AF-A0A6G0Y9Q8-F1
#
_entry.id   AF-A0A6G0Y9Q8-F1
#
_cell.length_a   1.000
_cell.length_b   1.000
_cell.length_c   1.000
_cell.angle_alpha   90.00
_cell.angle_beta   90.00
_cell.angle_gamma   90.00
#
_symmetry.space_group_name_H-M   'P 1'
#
loop_
_entity.id
_entity.type
_entity.pdbx_description
1 polymer ?
#
loop_
_entity_poly.entity_id
_entity_poly.type
_entity_poly.pdbx_seq_one_letter_code
_entity_poly.pdbx_strand_id
1 'polypeptide(L)'
;MMFGDSKTQFIEQTRAARIERANDRKREQSIILVQSLVRGWLVRKRTRYLILQQFDETFENINDLKPAITVYLSVKKFLTYWDEKRDRQRFEKLCSLECDTIKRSYISVALTSEHAVNWINHVKEILSICLSYLTKLQPKSLDDSSFLHTLLHMIVSFTSTSRWCAIHSNSSLQGLKPGLERLTENLIAHLLNKNVFNTMQTLLITGLLGIKILLKPVAMTAIMTICWRCLVLSNFSTNIFQLFVIKIYSIPLLVEQLISLSSKIIETFNSVNLLEKIMQLLNDQNQCDEIFHCLHPSWCLSLIANIVHLAELSAETVSNISVLDSERSEECIDFTMIFQKNREKQKKNDGKTGIFTQNKFSTKSIFLYGCNPKTNHFKFLKFSPNIYVSVIYIHYL
;
A
#
# COMPACT_ATOMS: atom_id res chain seq x y z
N MET A 1 45.21 -66.37 -51.05
CA MET A 1 44.30 -65.57 -50.20
C MET A 1 45.03 -64.30 -49.79
N MET A 2 44.75 -63.12 -50.40
CA MET A 2 45.22 -61.78 -49.96
C MET A 2 44.55 -60.63 -50.77
N PHE A 3 43.26 -60.74 -51.11
CA PHE A 3 42.51 -59.67 -51.81
C PHE A 3 41.30 -59.14 -51.02
N GLY A 4 41.05 -59.67 -49.81
CA GLY A 4 39.95 -59.25 -48.93
C GLY A 4 40.28 -58.02 -48.09
N ASP A 5 41.53 -57.88 -47.65
CA ASP A 5 41.96 -56.84 -46.70
C ASP A 5 42.01 -55.42 -47.27
N SER A 6 42.31 -55.26 -48.56
CA SER A 6 42.38 -53.91 -49.15
C SER A 6 41.00 -53.28 -49.33
N LYS A 7 39.99 -54.10 -49.64
CA LYS A 7 38.61 -53.64 -49.82
C LYS A 7 37.94 -53.30 -48.48
N THR A 8 38.18 -54.10 -47.45
CA THR A 8 37.73 -53.79 -46.08
C THR A 8 38.44 -52.56 -45.53
N GLN A 9 39.76 -52.43 -45.71
CA GLN A 9 40.50 -51.21 -45.33
C GLN A 9 39.97 -49.96 -46.05
N PHE A 10 39.69 -50.04 -47.34
CA PHE A 10 39.13 -48.91 -48.10
C PHE A 10 37.73 -48.49 -47.59
N ILE A 11 36.88 -49.46 -47.26
CA ILE A 11 35.55 -49.21 -46.71
C ILE A 11 35.65 -48.59 -45.30
N GLU A 12 36.54 -49.09 -44.46
CA GLU A 12 36.79 -48.55 -43.12
C GLU A 12 37.35 -47.13 -43.17
N GLN A 13 38.31 -46.85 -44.05
CA GLN A 13 38.83 -45.49 -44.29
C GLN A 13 37.73 -44.54 -44.75
N THR A 14 36.87 -45.00 -45.68
CA THR A 14 35.75 -44.18 -46.17
C THR A 14 34.71 -43.92 -45.08
N ARG A 15 34.45 -44.91 -44.21
CA ARG A 15 33.55 -44.76 -43.05
C ARG A 15 34.16 -43.82 -42.00
N ALA A 16 35.44 -43.98 -41.66
CA ALA A 16 36.15 -43.12 -40.72
C ALA A 16 36.13 -41.66 -41.19
N ALA A 17 36.45 -41.40 -42.46
CA ALA A 17 36.40 -40.05 -43.04
C ALA A 17 34.98 -39.44 -43.04
N ARG A 18 33.92 -40.27 -43.14
CA ARG A 18 32.53 -39.78 -43.00
C ARG A 18 32.18 -39.42 -41.55
N ILE A 19 32.61 -40.25 -40.60
CA ILE A 19 32.38 -40.01 -39.16
C ILE A 19 33.15 -38.76 -38.72
N GLU A 20 34.40 -38.59 -39.18
CA GLU A 20 35.23 -37.42 -38.92
C GLU A 20 34.54 -36.14 -39.42
N ARG A 21 34.10 -36.11 -40.69
CA ARG A 21 33.33 -34.96 -41.22
C ARG A 21 32.04 -34.69 -40.46
N ALA A 22 31.35 -35.72 -39.98
CA ALA A 22 30.13 -35.54 -39.18
C ALA A 22 30.44 -34.97 -37.79
N ASN A 23 31.53 -35.41 -37.17
CA ASN A 23 31.99 -34.89 -35.89
C ASN A 23 32.49 -33.44 -36.03
N ASP A 24 33.20 -33.11 -37.10
CA ASP A 24 33.63 -31.74 -37.39
C ASP A 24 32.44 -30.79 -37.55
N ARG A 25 31.40 -31.19 -38.30
CA ARG A 25 30.16 -30.41 -38.42
C ARG A 25 29.47 -30.20 -37.07
N LYS A 26 29.40 -31.24 -36.22
CA LYS A 26 28.84 -31.11 -34.87
C LYS A 26 29.66 -30.16 -33.99
N ARG A 27 30.99 -30.24 -34.09
CA ARG A 27 31.90 -29.36 -33.35
C ARG A 27 31.73 -27.91 -33.82
N GLU A 28 31.69 -27.69 -35.12
CA GLU A 28 31.48 -26.36 -35.70
C GLU A 28 30.12 -25.77 -35.29
N GLN A 29 29.04 -26.54 -35.38
CA GLN A 29 27.72 -26.11 -34.91
C GLN A 29 27.72 -25.75 -33.43
N SER A 30 28.40 -26.55 -32.60
CA SER A 30 28.54 -26.28 -31.17
C SER A 30 29.30 -24.98 -30.91
N ILE A 31 30.38 -24.74 -31.65
CA ILE A 31 31.17 -23.50 -31.57
C ILE A 31 30.31 -22.29 -31.98
N ILE A 32 29.57 -22.39 -33.09
CA ILE A 32 28.68 -21.32 -33.57
C ILE A 32 27.61 -21.00 -32.50
N LEU A 33 27.03 -22.03 -31.90
CA LEU A 33 26.02 -21.86 -30.84
C LEU A 33 26.62 -21.14 -29.63
N VAL A 34 27.76 -21.59 -29.12
CA VAL A 34 28.45 -20.92 -28.01
C VAL A 34 28.81 -19.47 -28.36
N GLN A 35 29.37 -19.23 -29.54
CA GLN A 35 29.73 -17.88 -30.00
C GLN A 35 28.52 -16.96 -30.10
N SER A 36 27.39 -17.45 -30.63
CA SER A 36 26.16 -16.66 -30.74
C SER A 36 25.58 -16.30 -29.37
N LEU A 37 25.60 -17.25 -28.42
CA LEU A 37 25.18 -17.00 -27.04
C LEU A 37 26.08 -15.97 -26.35
N VAL A 38 27.40 -16.10 -26.49
CA VAL A 38 28.37 -15.16 -25.91
C VAL A 38 28.23 -13.76 -26.52
N ARG A 39 28.14 -13.66 -27.85
CA ARG A 39 27.90 -12.38 -28.55
C ARG A 39 26.59 -11.74 -28.09
N GLY A 40 25.51 -12.52 -28.02
CA GLY A 40 24.22 -12.04 -27.52
C GLY A 40 24.29 -11.56 -26.07
N TRP A 41 24.99 -12.27 -25.19
CA TRP A 41 25.20 -11.86 -23.81
C TRP A 41 26.01 -10.57 -23.70
N LEU A 42 27.10 -10.42 -24.46
CA LEU A 42 27.92 -9.22 -24.49
C LEU A 42 27.12 -8.00 -24.94
N VAL A 43 26.30 -8.14 -26.01
CA VAL A 43 25.43 -7.07 -26.49
C VAL A 43 24.40 -6.69 -25.44
N ARG A 44 23.68 -7.65 -24.83
CA ARG A 44 22.71 -7.35 -23.77
C ARG A 44 23.36 -6.64 -22.57
N LYS A 45 24.57 -7.04 -22.18
CA LYS A 45 25.33 -6.40 -21.10
C LYS A 45 25.70 -4.95 -21.47
N ARG A 46 26.18 -4.71 -22.69
CA ARG A 46 26.52 -3.37 -23.19
C ARG A 46 25.28 -2.48 -23.30
N THR A 47 24.18 -2.99 -23.86
CA THR A 47 22.91 -2.27 -23.99
C THR A 47 22.38 -1.85 -22.63
N ARG A 48 22.38 -2.75 -21.64
CA ARG A 48 22.02 -2.42 -20.26
C ARG A 48 22.86 -1.28 -19.72
N TYR A 49 24.18 -1.36 -19.84
CA TYR A 49 25.09 -0.33 -19.37
C TYR A 49 24.77 1.04 -20.00
N LEU A 50 24.61 1.09 -21.33
CA LEU A 50 24.30 2.33 -22.04
C LEU A 50 22.95 2.92 -21.63
N ILE A 51 21.94 2.09 -21.36
CA ILE A 51 20.63 2.54 -20.89
C ILE A 51 20.74 3.14 -19.48
N LEU A 52 21.46 2.48 -18.57
CA LEU A 52 21.66 2.99 -17.21
C LEU A 52 22.46 4.30 -17.22
N GLN A 53 23.47 4.40 -18.08
CA GLN A 53 24.23 5.63 -18.26
C GLN A 53 23.36 6.76 -18.82
N GLN A 54 22.56 6.48 -19.86
CA GLN A 54 21.61 7.44 -20.42
C GLN A 54 20.59 7.94 -19.38
N PHE A 55 20.15 7.04 -18.49
CA PHE A 55 19.30 7.42 -17.36
C PHE A 55 20.05 8.37 -16.43
N ASP A 56 21.25 8.01 -15.99
CA ASP A 56 22.05 8.83 -15.07
C ASP A 56 22.31 10.23 -15.67
N GLU A 57 22.64 10.34 -16.96
CA GLU A 57 22.80 11.60 -17.71
C GLU A 57 21.49 12.41 -17.87
N THR A 58 20.33 11.74 -17.78
CA THR A 58 19.03 12.42 -17.82
C THR A 58 18.67 13.04 -16.47
N PHE A 59 19.18 12.46 -15.39
CA PHE A 59 18.87 12.84 -14.00
C PHE A 59 20.08 13.45 -13.27
N GLU A 60 21.13 13.87 -13.99
CA GLU A 60 22.32 14.50 -13.42
C GLU A 60 22.00 15.82 -12.72
N ASN A 61 21.12 16.63 -13.31
CA ASN A 61 20.60 17.87 -12.71
C ASN A 61 19.07 17.86 -12.66
N ILE A 62 18.53 17.47 -11.51
CA ILE A 62 17.07 17.39 -11.27
C ILE A 62 16.40 18.77 -11.43
N ASN A 63 17.12 19.87 -11.18
CA ASN A 63 16.57 21.22 -11.29
C ASN A 63 16.38 21.68 -12.75
N ASP A 64 17.12 21.10 -13.69
CA ASP A 64 16.97 21.39 -15.12
C ASP A 64 16.59 20.14 -15.91
N LEU A 65 15.47 19.56 -15.52
CA LEU A 65 14.92 18.38 -16.17
C LEU A 65 14.66 18.63 -17.67
N LYS A 66 15.09 17.66 -18.48
CA LYS A 66 14.77 17.55 -19.91
C LYS A 66 13.24 17.52 -20.10
N PRO A 67 12.73 17.79 -21.31
CA PRO A 67 11.30 17.71 -21.59
C PRO A 67 10.67 16.40 -21.13
N ALA A 68 9.42 16.44 -20.65
CA ALA A 68 8.75 15.30 -20.02
C ALA A 68 8.75 14.03 -20.90
N ILE A 69 8.65 14.20 -22.21
CA ILE A 69 8.70 13.07 -23.16
C ILE A 69 10.07 12.37 -23.17
N THR A 70 11.15 13.14 -23.13
CA THR A 70 12.52 12.62 -23.11
C THR A 70 12.77 11.86 -21.80
N VAL A 71 12.28 12.41 -20.68
CA VAL A 71 12.32 11.75 -19.38
C VAL A 71 11.53 10.45 -19.44
N TYR A 72 10.28 10.47 -19.91
CA TYR A 72 9.45 9.26 -20.06
C TYR A 72 10.14 8.16 -20.88
N LEU A 73 10.70 8.49 -22.05
CA LEU A 73 11.39 7.49 -22.89
C LEU A 73 12.64 6.93 -22.21
N SER A 74 13.37 7.76 -21.47
CA SER A 74 14.55 7.33 -20.69
C SER A 74 14.14 6.37 -19.57
N VAL A 75 13.12 6.74 -18.78
CA VAL A 75 12.58 5.92 -17.68
C VAL A 75 12.00 4.61 -18.20
N LYS A 76 11.26 4.62 -19.32
CA LYS A 76 10.72 3.42 -19.94
C LYS A 76 11.79 2.38 -20.27
N LYS A 77 12.94 2.82 -20.82
CA LYS A 77 14.08 1.93 -21.10
C LYS A 77 14.75 1.46 -19.81
N PHE A 78 14.88 2.34 -18.82
CA PHE A 78 15.44 2.02 -17.51
C PHE A 78 14.64 0.91 -16.82
N LEU A 79 13.32 1.01 -16.77
CA LEU A 79 12.47 -0.01 -16.14
C LEU A 79 12.58 -1.39 -16.81
N THR A 80 12.92 -1.45 -18.11
CA THR A 80 13.09 -2.74 -18.82
C THR A 80 14.28 -3.55 -18.29
N TYR A 81 15.27 -2.90 -17.68
CA TYR A 81 16.46 -3.54 -17.12
C TYR A 81 16.62 -3.31 -15.61
N TRP A 82 15.61 -2.73 -14.98
CA TRP A 82 15.61 -2.35 -13.58
C TRP A 82 15.86 -3.58 -12.69
N ASP A 83 16.69 -3.37 -11.67
CA ASP A 83 16.95 -4.34 -10.62
C ASP A 83 16.80 -3.67 -9.26
N GLU A 84 15.94 -4.23 -8.42
CA GLU A 84 15.57 -3.65 -7.12
C GLU A 84 16.78 -3.42 -6.18
N LYS A 85 17.76 -4.33 -6.20
CA LYS A 85 18.92 -4.24 -5.31
C LYS A 85 19.94 -3.23 -5.83
N ARG A 86 20.16 -3.20 -7.13
CA ARG A 86 21.16 -2.34 -7.78
C ARG A 86 20.68 -0.91 -7.93
N ASP A 87 19.41 -0.71 -8.28
CA ASP A 87 18.92 0.57 -8.80
C ASP A 87 18.05 1.35 -7.80
N ARG A 88 18.10 1.02 -6.51
CA ARG A 88 17.38 1.75 -5.44
C ARG A 88 17.59 3.26 -5.52
N GLN A 89 18.83 3.73 -5.59
CA GLN A 89 19.16 5.17 -5.65
C GLN A 89 18.67 5.83 -6.95
N ARG A 90 18.75 5.13 -8.08
CA ARG A 90 18.23 5.62 -9.37
C ARG A 90 16.72 5.76 -9.33
N PHE A 91 16.04 4.79 -8.71
CA PHE A 91 14.60 4.82 -8.53
C PHE A 91 14.17 5.91 -7.54
N GLU A 92 14.93 6.17 -6.49
CA GLU A 92 14.68 7.30 -5.60
C GLU A 92 14.74 8.64 -6.35
N LYS A 93 15.77 8.86 -7.17
CA LYS A 93 15.87 10.05 -8.04
C LYS A 93 14.68 10.18 -9.00
N LEU A 94 14.18 9.05 -9.53
CA LEU A 94 12.97 9.02 -10.34
C LEU A 94 11.73 9.46 -9.56
N CYS A 95 11.59 9.03 -8.30
CA CYS A 95 10.44 9.39 -7.48
C CYS A 95 10.48 10.84 -6.99
N SER A 96 11.65 11.49 -6.99
CA SER A 96 11.80 12.93 -6.75
C SER A 96 11.38 13.82 -7.92
N LEU A 97 10.75 13.26 -8.97
CA LEU A 97 10.21 14.02 -10.09
C LEU A 97 9.01 14.88 -9.67
N GLU A 98 9.30 16.08 -9.17
CA GLU A 98 8.36 17.18 -9.11
C GLU A 98 8.80 18.28 -10.07
N CYS A 99 7.89 18.76 -10.90
CA CYS A 99 8.17 19.85 -11.82
C CYS A 99 6.96 20.75 -11.95
N ASP A 100 7.17 22.02 -11.62
CA ASP A 100 6.12 23.05 -11.59
C ASP A 100 5.68 23.48 -12.99
N THR A 101 6.49 23.21 -14.02
CA THR A 101 6.20 23.63 -15.39
C THR A 101 5.54 22.50 -16.20
N ILE A 102 4.49 22.83 -16.96
CA ILE A 102 3.71 21.86 -17.74
C ILE A 102 4.60 21.04 -18.69
N LYS A 103 5.56 21.68 -19.39
CA LYS A 103 6.46 21.00 -20.35
C LYS A 103 7.43 20.00 -19.70
N ARG A 104 7.72 20.17 -18.41
CA ARG A 104 8.63 19.31 -17.64
C ARG A 104 7.86 18.36 -16.71
N SER A 105 6.59 18.64 -16.44
CA SER A 105 5.73 17.79 -15.64
C SER A 105 5.54 16.44 -16.31
N TYR A 106 5.87 15.37 -15.59
CA TYR A 106 5.78 14.00 -16.08
C TYR A 106 4.37 13.61 -16.54
N ILE A 107 3.34 14.24 -15.95
CA ILE A 107 1.92 14.05 -16.26
C ILE A 107 1.56 14.57 -17.67
N SER A 108 2.30 15.55 -18.19
CA SER A 108 2.02 16.10 -19.53
C SER A 108 2.12 15.06 -20.65
N VAL A 109 2.87 13.97 -20.43
CA VAL A 109 2.95 12.85 -21.38
C VAL A 109 1.60 12.14 -21.51
N ALA A 110 0.79 12.09 -20.43
CA ALA A 110 -0.56 11.54 -20.46
C ALA A 110 -1.53 12.35 -21.34
N LEU A 111 -1.24 13.64 -21.56
CA LEU A 111 -2.04 14.53 -22.39
C LEU A 111 -1.73 14.36 -23.90
N THR A 112 -0.66 13.66 -24.24
CA THR A 112 -0.29 13.38 -25.63
C THR A 112 -0.95 12.08 -26.08
N SER A 113 -1.85 12.16 -27.08
CA SER A 113 -2.65 11.01 -27.56
C SER A 113 -1.82 9.79 -27.96
N GLU A 114 -0.62 10.00 -28.52
CA GLU A 114 0.29 8.93 -28.95
C GLU A 114 0.83 8.08 -27.78
N HIS A 115 0.98 8.67 -26.59
CA HIS A 115 1.66 8.03 -25.46
C HIS A 115 0.78 7.78 -24.25
N ALA A 116 -0.44 8.33 -24.21
CA ALA A 116 -1.34 8.27 -23.06
C ALA A 116 -1.53 6.86 -22.49
N VAL A 117 -1.90 5.88 -23.32
CA VAL A 117 -2.16 4.50 -22.87
C VAL A 117 -0.88 3.82 -22.34
N ASN A 118 0.22 3.99 -23.05
CA ASN A 118 1.52 3.43 -22.64
C ASN A 118 2.02 4.08 -21.35
N TRP A 119 1.78 5.37 -21.18
CA TRP A 119 2.11 6.11 -19.96
C TRP A 119 1.32 5.61 -18.76
N ILE A 120 0.02 5.32 -18.91
CA ILE A 120 -0.79 4.76 -17.80
C ILE A 120 -0.19 3.44 -17.31
N ASN A 121 0.14 2.52 -18.21
CA ASN A 121 0.76 1.25 -17.84
C ASN A 121 2.14 1.45 -17.20
N HIS A 122 2.89 2.43 -17.69
CA HIS A 122 4.19 2.78 -17.14
C HIS A 122 4.10 3.32 -15.72
N VAL A 123 3.14 4.22 -15.43
CA VAL A 123 2.92 4.73 -14.07
C VAL A 123 2.43 3.62 -13.15
N LYS A 124 1.58 2.70 -13.62
CA LYS A 124 1.19 1.51 -12.84
C LYS A 124 2.38 0.64 -12.44
N GLU A 125 3.35 0.47 -13.34
CA GLU A 125 4.60 -0.24 -13.05
C GLU A 125 5.41 0.49 -11.97
N ILE A 126 5.61 1.81 -12.11
CA ILE A 126 6.29 2.65 -11.11
C ILE A 126 5.60 2.53 -9.74
N LEU A 127 4.28 2.69 -9.69
CA LEU A 127 3.51 2.59 -8.45
C LEU A 127 3.62 1.19 -7.81
N SER A 128 3.69 0.13 -8.62
CA SER A 128 3.90 -1.23 -8.12
C SER A 128 5.28 -1.39 -7.49
N ILE A 129 6.31 -0.80 -8.09
CA ILE A 129 7.67 -0.78 -7.54
C ILE A 129 7.70 0.04 -6.24
N CYS A 130 7.00 1.18 -6.18
CA CYS A 130 6.88 1.96 -4.94
C CYS A 130 6.29 1.11 -3.80
N LEU A 131 5.19 0.39 -4.05
CA LEU A 131 4.61 -0.51 -3.05
C LEU A 131 5.59 -1.62 -2.62
N SER A 132 6.36 -2.20 -3.55
CA SER A 132 7.39 -3.21 -3.21
C SER A 132 8.42 -2.65 -2.23
N TYR A 133 8.97 -1.46 -2.50
CA TYR A 133 9.91 -0.83 -1.57
C TYR A 133 9.26 -0.51 -0.23
N LEU A 134 8.06 0.08 -0.23
CA LEU A 134 7.34 0.43 0.99
C LEU A 134 7.12 -0.78 1.92
N THR A 135 6.89 -1.99 1.39
CA THR A 135 6.77 -3.19 2.24
C THR A 135 8.06 -3.61 2.95
N LYS A 136 9.22 -3.20 2.44
CA LYS A 136 10.55 -3.62 2.92
C LYS A 136 11.23 -2.56 3.77
N LEU A 137 10.83 -1.29 3.63
CA LEU A 137 11.44 -0.19 4.36
C LEU A 137 11.13 -0.27 5.85
N GLN A 138 12.14 0.03 6.66
CA GLN A 138 11.99 0.16 8.10
C GLN A 138 12.21 1.63 8.47
N PRO A 139 11.25 2.31 9.14
CA PRO A 139 11.35 3.74 9.46
C PRO A 139 12.41 4.08 10.53
N LYS A 140 13.29 3.13 10.90
CA LYS A 140 14.36 3.29 11.90
C LYS A 140 15.60 3.99 11.34
N SER A 141 15.92 3.78 10.07
CA SER A 141 17.11 4.39 9.45
C SER A 141 16.76 5.74 8.83
N LEU A 142 17.70 6.69 8.86
CA LEU A 142 17.49 8.03 8.28
C LEU A 142 17.29 7.97 6.76
N ASP A 143 18.11 7.15 6.08
CA ASP A 143 18.02 6.94 4.62
C ASP A 143 16.70 6.27 4.21
N ASP A 144 16.18 5.33 5.01
CA ASP A 144 14.87 4.74 4.73
C ASP A 144 13.74 5.72 5.02
N SER A 145 13.89 6.63 6.00
CA SER A 145 12.88 7.64 6.30
C SER A 145 12.75 8.69 5.19
N SER A 146 13.84 9.12 4.56
CA SER A 146 13.78 10.03 3.41
C SER A 146 13.17 9.32 2.20
N PHE A 147 13.63 8.11 1.91
CA PHE A 147 13.13 7.34 0.77
C PHE A 147 11.65 6.97 0.93
N LEU A 148 11.22 6.59 2.14
CA LEU A 148 9.81 6.39 2.51
C LEU A 148 8.97 7.62 2.16
N HIS A 149 9.45 8.81 2.53
CA HIS A 149 8.73 10.04 2.23
C HIS A 149 8.63 10.28 0.72
N THR A 150 9.72 10.13 -0.03
CA THR A 150 9.75 10.27 -1.48
C THR A 150 8.78 9.31 -2.17
N LEU A 151 8.72 8.04 -1.73
CA LEU A 151 7.80 7.05 -2.28
C LEU A 151 6.33 7.37 -1.98
N LEU A 152 6.01 7.71 -0.72
CA LEU A 152 4.65 8.11 -0.34
C LEU A 152 4.22 9.36 -1.10
N HIS A 153 5.12 10.33 -1.22
CA HIS A 153 4.89 11.55 -1.97
C HIS A 153 4.58 11.25 -3.44
N MET A 154 5.38 10.39 -4.08
CA MET A 154 5.16 9.96 -5.47
C MET A 154 3.79 9.30 -5.67
N ILE A 155 3.37 8.42 -4.76
CA ILE A 155 2.05 7.78 -4.85
C ILE A 155 0.93 8.82 -4.73
N VAL A 156 1.01 9.74 -3.77
CA VAL A 156 -0.02 10.77 -3.61
C VAL A 156 -0.06 11.70 -4.82
N SER A 157 1.10 12.08 -5.38
CA SER A 157 1.16 12.94 -6.55
C SER A 157 0.50 12.33 -7.77
N PHE A 158 0.75 11.05 -8.10
CA PHE A 158 0.07 10.43 -9.26
C PHE A 158 -1.39 10.04 -9.00
N THR A 159 -1.78 9.91 -7.74
CA THR A 159 -3.17 9.58 -7.41
C THR A 159 -4.04 10.80 -7.19
N SER A 160 -3.49 12.03 -7.22
CA SER A 160 -4.22 13.28 -6.98
C SER A 160 -4.06 14.34 -8.06
N THR A 161 -5.16 14.74 -8.68
CA THR A 161 -5.22 15.87 -9.63
C THR A 161 -4.95 17.23 -8.98
N SER A 162 -5.17 17.38 -7.66
CA SER A 162 -4.99 18.64 -6.93
C SER A 162 -3.55 19.16 -6.87
N ARG A 163 -2.57 18.32 -7.18
CA ARG A 163 -1.14 18.69 -7.19
C ARG A 163 -0.58 18.82 -8.61
N TRP A 164 -1.42 18.70 -9.63
CA TRP A 164 -0.95 18.71 -11.01
C TRP A 164 -0.89 20.16 -11.50
N CYS A 165 0.32 20.72 -11.53
CA CYS A 165 0.55 22.09 -12.03
C CYS A 165 0.00 22.27 -13.47
N ALA A 166 -0.04 21.20 -14.27
CA ALA A 166 -0.68 21.20 -15.59
C ALA A 166 -2.15 21.64 -15.60
N ILE A 167 -2.92 21.35 -14.53
CA ILE A 167 -4.34 21.70 -14.42
C ILE A 167 -4.52 23.11 -13.84
N HIS A 168 -3.69 23.48 -12.85
CA HIS A 168 -3.81 24.76 -12.15
C HIS A 168 -3.24 25.94 -12.93
N SER A 169 -2.14 25.75 -13.66
CA SER A 169 -1.45 26.83 -14.36
C SER A 169 -2.09 27.22 -15.70
N ASN A 170 -3.07 26.46 -16.21
CA ASN A 170 -3.67 26.74 -17.50
C ASN A 170 -5.20 26.55 -17.46
N SER A 171 -5.93 27.67 -17.47
CA SER A 171 -7.40 27.70 -17.41
C SER A 171 -8.07 26.91 -18.54
N SER A 172 -7.43 26.81 -19.71
CA SER A 172 -7.93 26.03 -20.86
C SER A 172 -7.94 24.51 -20.62
N LEU A 173 -7.07 24.00 -19.75
CA LEU A 173 -6.95 22.56 -19.45
C LEU A 173 -7.87 22.12 -18.30
N GLN A 174 -8.61 23.05 -17.66
CA GLN A 174 -9.56 22.68 -16.61
C GLN A 174 -10.70 21.80 -17.12
N GLY A 175 -11.09 21.93 -18.40
CA GLY A 175 -12.07 21.03 -19.02
C GLY A 175 -11.64 19.57 -19.07
N LEU A 176 -10.33 19.28 -18.96
CA LEU A 176 -9.79 17.92 -18.91
C LEU A 176 -9.78 17.32 -17.51
N LYS A 177 -10.08 18.11 -16.47
CA LYS A 177 -10.06 17.66 -15.07
C LYS A 177 -10.88 16.38 -14.85
N PRO A 178 -12.12 16.22 -15.36
CA PRO A 178 -12.87 14.98 -15.19
C PRO A 178 -12.19 13.76 -15.82
N GLY A 179 -11.54 13.93 -16.98
CA GLY A 179 -10.79 12.85 -17.63
C GLY A 179 -9.53 12.45 -16.84
N LEU A 180 -8.87 13.42 -16.23
CA LEU A 180 -7.71 13.21 -15.37
C LEU A 180 -8.09 12.58 -14.01
N GLU A 181 -9.25 12.93 -13.47
CA GLU A 181 -9.80 12.26 -12.29
C GLU A 181 -10.09 10.79 -12.56
N ARG A 182 -10.70 10.46 -13.71
CA ARG A 182 -10.86 9.06 -14.16
C ARG A 182 -9.52 8.33 -14.35
N LEU A 183 -8.47 9.04 -14.75
CA LEU A 183 -7.13 8.46 -14.80
C LEU A 183 -6.62 8.13 -13.39
N THR A 184 -6.82 9.02 -12.41
CA THR A 184 -6.44 8.74 -11.01
C THR A 184 -7.25 7.59 -10.40
N GLU A 185 -8.53 7.46 -10.73
CA GLU A 185 -9.36 6.29 -10.37
C GLU A 185 -8.75 5.00 -10.90
N ASN A 186 -8.30 5.00 -12.16
CA ASN A 186 -7.67 3.84 -12.77
C ASN A 186 -6.36 3.43 -12.06
N LEU A 187 -5.56 4.42 -11.66
CA LEU A 187 -4.33 4.19 -10.89
C LEU A 187 -4.63 3.67 -9.48
N ILE A 188 -5.66 4.21 -8.81
CA ILE A 188 -6.10 3.75 -7.48
C ILE A 188 -6.66 2.33 -7.54
N ALA A 189 -7.46 2.00 -8.56
CA ALA A 189 -7.93 0.63 -8.77
C ALA A 189 -6.76 -0.35 -8.95
N HIS A 190 -5.70 0.07 -9.65
CA HIS A 190 -4.47 -0.73 -9.75
C HIS A 190 -3.77 -0.91 -8.40
N LEU A 191 -3.69 0.14 -7.57
CA LEU A 191 -3.14 0.05 -6.21
C LEU A 191 -3.95 -0.90 -5.31
N LEU A 192 -5.28 -0.86 -5.40
CA LEU A 192 -6.17 -1.79 -4.69
C LEU A 192 -5.88 -3.24 -5.10
N ASN A 193 -5.74 -3.52 -6.40
CA ASN A 193 -5.37 -4.85 -6.92
C ASN A 193 -3.96 -5.30 -6.47
N LYS A 194 -3.09 -4.36 -6.08
CA LYS A 194 -1.76 -4.62 -5.52
C LYS A 194 -1.74 -4.64 -3.98
N ASN A 195 -2.91 -4.74 -3.33
CA ASN A 195 -3.07 -4.82 -1.88
C ASN A 195 -2.45 -3.64 -1.12
N VAL A 196 -2.66 -2.41 -1.60
CA VAL A 196 -2.14 -1.18 -0.97
C VAL A 196 -2.44 -1.11 0.54
N PHE A 197 -3.60 -1.59 1.00
CA PHE A 197 -3.92 -1.63 2.44
C PHE A 197 -2.99 -2.52 3.25
N ASN A 198 -2.52 -3.66 2.71
CA ASN A 198 -1.54 -4.50 3.40
C ASN A 198 -0.18 -3.79 3.51
N THR A 199 0.23 -3.07 2.46
CA THR A 199 1.45 -2.26 2.48
C THR A 199 1.36 -1.15 3.53
N MET A 200 0.25 -0.40 3.53
CA MET A 200 0.02 0.69 4.50
C MET A 200 -0.10 0.15 5.94
N GLN A 201 -0.78 -0.98 6.13
CA GLN A 201 -0.83 -1.67 7.42
C GLN A 201 0.57 -2.00 7.94
N THR A 202 1.43 -2.58 7.09
CA THR A 202 2.80 -2.95 7.48
C THR A 202 3.60 -1.72 7.91
N LEU A 203 3.48 -0.60 7.18
CA LEU A 203 4.12 0.66 7.53
C LEU A 203 3.60 1.25 8.84
N LEU A 204 2.28 1.22 9.06
CA LEU A 204 1.67 1.76 10.27
C LEU A 204 2.03 0.90 11.49
N ILE A 205 2.00 -0.42 11.37
CA ILE A 205 2.44 -1.34 12.44
C ILE A 205 3.90 -1.08 12.79
N THR A 206 4.79 -1.03 11.79
CA THR A 206 6.22 -0.82 12.03
C THR A 206 6.56 0.61 12.52
N GLY A 207 5.75 1.59 12.14
CA GLY A 207 5.93 3.00 12.50
C GLY A 207 5.32 3.42 13.84
N LEU A 208 4.22 2.76 14.25
CA LEU A 208 3.43 3.14 15.43
C LEU A 208 3.58 2.18 16.62
N LEU A 209 3.76 0.87 16.39
CA LEU A 209 3.69 -0.14 17.46
C LEU A 209 5.04 -0.42 18.15
N GLY A 210 5.78 0.63 18.50
CA GLY A 210 7.06 0.52 19.23
C GLY A 210 7.14 1.48 20.42
N ILE A 211 8.18 1.30 21.25
CA ILE A 211 8.46 2.17 22.42
C ILE A 211 8.60 3.64 22.01
N LYS A 212 9.11 3.89 20.80
CA LYS A 212 9.20 5.21 20.18
C LYS A 212 8.45 5.20 18.86
N ILE A 213 7.57 6.18 18.67
CA ILE A 213 6.90 6.43 17.39
C ILE A 213 7.96 6.87 16.38
N LEU A 214 8.10 6.11 15.29
CA LEU A 214 9.09 6.36 14.24
C LEU A 214 8.50 7.17 13.09
N LEU A 215 7.19 7.10 12.91
CA LEU A 215 6.50 7.74 11.81
C LEU A 215 6.32 9.24 12.07
N LYS A 216 6.80 10.07 11.13
CA LYS A 216 6.62 11.53 11.19
C LYS A 216 5.19 11.94 10.76
N PRO A 217 4.68 13.09 11.24
CA PRO A 217 3.37 13.65 10.86
C PRO A 217 3.07 13.65 9.36
N VAL A 218 4.06 14.02 8.54
CA VAL A 218 3.92 14.11 7.08
C VAL A 218 3.71 12.73 6.45
N ALA A 219 4.44 11.71 6.91
CA ALA A 219 4.30 10.35 6.42
C ALA A 219 2.96 9.74 6.86
N MET A 220 2.53 9.97 8.11
CA MET A 220 1.20 9.57 8.60
C MET A 220 0.09 10.17 7.74
N THR A 221 0.19 11.47 7.47
CA THR A 221 -0.77 12.19 6.64
C THR A 221 -0.84 11.60 5.23
N ALA A 222 0.31 11.30 4.61
CA ALA A 222 0.37 10.71 3.28
C ALA A 222 -0.23 9.30 3.23
N ILE A 223 0.13 8.43 4.18
CA ILE A 223 -0.42 7.06 4.28
C ILE A 223 -1.95 7.10 4.35
N MET A 224 -2.47 7.89 5.28
CA MET A 224 -3.91 7.98 5.50
C MET A 224 -4.63 8.67 4.35
N THR A 225 -3.99 9.65 3.69
CA THR A 225 -4.52 10.23 2.45
C THR A 225 -4.68 9.16 1.37
N ILE A 226 -3.69 8.28 1.18
CA ILE A 226 -3.77 7.19 0.19
C ILE A 226 -4.92 6.23 0.55
N CYS A 227 -4.98 5.79 1.82
CA CYS A 227 -6.06 4.92 2.30
C CYS A 227 -7.44 5.56 2.11
N TRP A 228 -7.58 6.84 2.45
CA TRP A 228 -8.82 7.59 2.32
C TRP A 228 -9.27 7.70 0.86
N ARG A 229 -8.35 8.01 -0.05
CA ARG A 229 -8.65 8.06 -1.49
C ARG A 229 -9.15 6.73 -2.03
N CYS A 230 -8.60 5.62 -1.56
CA CYS A 230 -9.07 4.29 -1.93
C CYS A 230 -10.54 4.09 -1.53
N LEU A 231 -10.97 4.61 -0.38
CA LEU A 231 -12.37 4.56 0.06
C LEU A 231 -13.27 5.48 -0.77
N VAL A 232 -12.88 6.74 -0.94
CA VAL A 232 -13.70 7.74 -1.64
C VAL A 232 -13.92 7.33 -3.10
N LEU A 233 -12.85 6.95 -3.82
CA LEU A 233 -12.94 6.61 -5.25
C LEU A 233 -13.62 5.25 -5.50
N SER A 234 -13.68 4.38 -4.49
CA SER A 234 -14.49 3.16 -4.56
C SER A 234 -15.92 3.37 -4.05
N ASN A 235 -16.31 4.62 -3.77
CA ASN A 235 -17.60 5.00 -3.19
C ASN A 235 -17.95 4.18 -1.94
N PHE A 236 -16.96 3.87 -1.09
CA PHE A 236 -17.12 3.04 0.10
C PHE A 236 -17.76 1.68 -0.20
N SER A 237 -17.43 1.06 -1.34
CA SER A 237 -17.87 -0.31 -1.64
C SER A 237 -17.56 -1.25 -0.46
N THR A 238 -18.51 -2.13 -0.13
CA THR A 238 -18.48 -2.94 1.09
C THR A 238 -17.15 -3.67 1.27
N ASN A 239 -16.67 -4.36 0.23
CA ASN A 239 -15.42 -5.12 0.29
C ASN A 239 -14.19 -4.24 0.60
N ILE A 240 -14.10 -3.07 -0.03
CA ILE A 240 -12.97 -2.15 0.16
C ILE A 240 -13.06 -1.49 1.54
N PHE A 241 -14.27 -1.20 2.01
CA PHE A 241 -14.49 -0.62 3.33
C PHE A 241 -14.21 -1.64 4.44
N GLN A 242 -14.64 -2.89 4.31
CA GLN A 242 -14.24 -3.98 5.21
C GLN A 242 -12.71 -4.14 5.26
N LEU A 243 -12.03 -4.15 4.11
CA LEU A 243 -10.57 -4.20 4.06
C LEU A 243 -9.92 -3.03 4.81
N PHE A 244 -10.44 -1.82 4.67
CA PHE A 244 -9.96 -0.68 5.45
C PHE A 244 -10.16 -0.87 6.96
N VAL A 245 -11.34 -1.35 7.38
CA VAL A 245 -11.61 -1.61 8.80
C VAL A 245 -10.68 -2.67 9.36
N ILE A 246 -10.50 -3.79 8.64
CA ILE A 246 -9.66 -4.93 9.05
C ILE A 246 -8.16 -4.60 9.00
N LYS A 247 -7.72 -3.79 8.05
CA LYS A 247 -6.28 -3.57 7.79
C LYS A 247 -5.74 -2.29 8.38
N ILE A 248 -6.53 -1.24 8.39
CA ILE A 248 -6.10 0.10 8.81
C ILE A 248 -6.75 0.46 10.13
N TYR A 249 -8.09 0.47 10.21
CA TYR A 249 -8.79 1.02 11.35
C TYR A 249 -8.68 0.16 12.63
N SER A 250 -8.39 -1.14 12.50
CA SER A 250 -8.13 -2.03 13.64
C SER A 250 -6.71 -1.93 14.20
N ILE A 251 -5.85 -1.05 13.66
CA ILE A 251 -4.48 -0.88 14.18
C ILE A 251 -4.56 -0.27 15.59
N PRO A 252 -3.84 -0.84 16.59
CA PRO A 252 -3.84 -0.31 17.94
C PRO A 252 -3.48 1.17 18.00
N LEU A 253 -4.24 1.93 18.80
CA LEU A 253 -4.01 3.34 19.08
C LEU A 253 -4.10 4.26 17.84
N LEU A 254 -4.67 3.81 16.72
CA LEU A 254 -4.70 4.59 15.49
C LEU A 254 -5.32 5.99 15.71
N VAL A 255 -6.47 6.07 16.37
CA VAL A 255 -7.20 7.34 16.56
C VAL A 255 -6.39 8.32 17.41
N GLU A 256 -5.77 7.85 18.50
CA GLU A 256 -4.85 8.67 19.31
C GLU A 256 -3.68 9.20 18.50
N GLN A 257 -3.04 8.32 17.73
CA GLN A 257 -1.88 8.70 16.92
C GLN A 257 -2.27 9.69 15.82
N LEU A 258 -3.49 9.58 15.28
CA LEU A 258 -4.03 10.55 14.34
C LEU A 258 -4.24 11.93 14.99
N ILE A 259 -4.77 11.99 16.21
CA ILE A 259 -4.93 13.28 16.92
C ILE A 259 -3.56 13.94 17.13
N SER A 260 -2.58 13.17 17.59
CA SER A 260 -1.24 13.68 17.89
C SER A 260 -0.45 14.08 16.63
N LEU A 261 -0.53 13.29 15.56
CA LEU A 261 0.32 13.46 14.37
C LEU A 261 -0.37 14.17 13.21
N SER A 262 -1.70 14.12 13.10
CA SER A 262 -2.43 14.69 11.96
C SER A 262 -3.94 14.87 12.24
N SER A 263 -4.27 15.86 13.08
CA SER A 263 -5.65 16.17 13.48
C SER A 263 -6.61 16.40 12.30
N LYS A 264 -6.09 16.91 11.16
CA LYS A 264 -6.86 17.13 9.93
C LYS A 264 -7.52 15.86 9.38
N ILE A 265 -6.94 14.68 9.65
CA ILE A 265 -7.55 13.40 9.25
C ILE A 265 -8.78 13.09 10.10
N ILE A 266 -8.75 13.42 11.39
CA ILE A 266 -9.91 13.27 12.28
C ILE A 266 -11.04 14.20 11.83
N GLU A 267 -10.75 15.44 11.47
CA GLU A 267 -11.73 16.35 10.86
C GLU A 267 -12.34 15.77 9.58
N THR A 268 -11.52 15.08 8.77
CA THR A 268 -11.99 14.40 7.56
C THR A 268 -12.89 13.20 7.89
N PHE A 269 -12.58 12.45 8.95
CA PHE A 269 -13.42 11.34 9.41
C PHE A 269 -14.76 11.83 9.92
N ASN A 270 -14.78 12.94 10.66
CA ASN A 270 -16.00 13.55 11.17
C ASN A 270 -16.85 14.12 10.03
N SER A 271 -16.26 14.85 9.07
CA SER A 271 -17.02 15.46 7.96
C SER A 271 -17.70 14.45 7.04
N VAL A 272 -17.24 13.20 7.02
CA VAL A 272 -17.83 12.11 6.21
C VAL A 272 -18.59 11.09 7.05
N ASN A 273 -18.84 11.39 8.33
CA ASN A 273 -19.51 10.52 9.29
C ASN A 273 -18.92 9.09 9.27
N LEU A 274 -17.60 8.97 9.31
CA LEU A 274 -16.93 7.67 9.24
C LEU A 274 -17.41 6.72 10.36
N LEU A 275 -17.63 7.26 11.56
CA LEU A 275 -18.16 6.50 12.69
C LEU A 275 -19.50 5.84 12.34
N GLU A 276 -20.43 6.61 11.78
CA GLU A 276 -21.75 6.11 11.37
C GLU A 276 -21.62 4.99 10.34
N LYS A 277 -20.75 5.17 9.33
CA LYS A 277 -20.48 4.15 8.30
C LYS A 277 -19.92 2.85 8.92
N ILE A 278 -18.99 2.97 9.88
CA ILE A 278 -18.44 1.81 10.58
C ILE A 278 -19.54 1.11 11.40
N MET A 279 -20.38 1.87 12.10
CA MET A 279 -21.50 1.31 12.86
C MET A 279 -22.52 0.60 11.97
N GLN A 280 -22.84 1.18 10.80
CA GLN A 280 -23.70 0.53 9.80
C GLN A 280 -23.10 -0.79 9.30
N LEU A 281 -21.79 -0.82 9.02
CA LEU A 281 -21.09 -2.04 8.62
C LEU A 281 -21.14 -3.12 9.71
N LEU A 282 -20.92 -2.74 10.97
CA LEU A 282 -20.92 -3.69 12.10
C LEU A 282 -22.32 -4.14 12.52
N ASN A 283 -23.36 -3.38 12.18
CA ASN A 283 -24.75 -3.75 12.43
C ASN A 283 -25.24 -4.83 11.46
N ASP A 284 -24.63 -4.94 10.26
CA ASP A 284 -24.82 -6.09 9.40
C ASP A 284 -24.05 -7.30 9.95
N GLN A 285 -24.80 -8.28 10.44
CA GLN A 285 -24.26 -9.49 11.05
C GLN A 285 -23.28 -10.24 10.15
N ASN A 286 -23.53 -10.33 8.84
CA ASN A 286 -22.67 -11.09 7.93
C ASN A 286 -21.30 -10.39 7.78
N GLN A 287 -21.33 -9.06 7.64
CA GLN A 287 -20.12 -8.24 7.52
C GLN A 287 -19.33 -8.25 8.82
N CYS A 288 -20.03 -8.16 9.95
CA CYS A 288 -19.48 -8.20 11.29
C CYS A 288 -18.78 -9.54 11.56
N ASP A 289 -19.44 -10.67 11.27
CA ASP A 289 -18.88 -12.01 11.44
C ASP A 289 -17.62 -12.20 10.56
N GLU A 290 -17.63 -11.69 9.32
CA GLU A 290 -16.47 -11.74 8.41
C GLU A 290 -15.28 -10.92 8.95
N ILE A 291 -15.52 -9.70 9.43
CA ILE A 291 -14.50 -8.84 10.03
C ILE A 291 -13.86 -9.52 11.24
N PHE A 292 -14.68 -10.06 12.15
CA PHE A 292 -14.19 -10.73 13.36
C PHE A 292 -13.52 -12.07 13.07
N HIS A 293 -13.88 -12.76 11.99
CA HIS A 293 -13.18 -13.97 11.55
C HIS A 293 -11.78 -13.64 10.99
N CYS A 294 -11.64 -12.51 10.30
CA CYS A 294 -10.38 -12.09 9.69
C CYS A 294 -9.41 -11.40 10.68
N LEU A 295 -9.92 -10.91 11.82
CA LEU A 295 -9.13 -10.19 12.81
C LEU A 295 -8.64 -11.10 13.95
N HIS A 296 -7.40 -10.89 14.36
CA HIS A 296 -6.88 -11.47 15.60
C HIS A 296 -7.61 -10.84 16.81
N PRO A 297 -7.92 -11.58 17.90
CA PRO A 297 -8.69 -11.06 19.03
C PRO A 297 -8.14 -9.76 19.65
N SER A 298 -6.82 -9.59 19.73
CA SER A 298 -6.22 -8.34 20.25
C SER A 298 -6.47 -7.12 19.33
N TRP A 299 -6.66 -7.36 18.04
CA TRP A 299 -6.98 -6.31 17.06
C TRP A 299 -8.47 -6.00 17.05
N CYS A 300 -9.32 -6.94 17.43
CA CYS A 300 -10.73 -6.69 17.72
C CYS A 300 -10.89 -5.69 18.88
N LEU A 301 -10.11 -5.86 19.95
CA LEU A 301 -10.06 -4.89 21.06
C LEU A 301 -9.58 -3.52 20.59
N SER A 302 -8.57 -3.51 19.72
CA SER A 302 -8.03 -2.26 19.14
C SER A 302 -9.07 -1.55 18.27
N LEU A 303 -9.83 -2.29 17.47
CA LEU A 303 -10.95 -1.77 16.68
C LEU A 303 -11.99 -1.11 17.60
N ILE A 304 -12.42 -1.80 18.66
CA ILE A 304 -13.40 -1.26 19.61
C ILE A 304 -12.86 0.00 20.30
N ALA A 305 -11.61 -0.02 20.75
CA ALA A 305 -10.98 1.13 21.38
C ALA A 305 -10.94 2.35 20.44
N ASN A 306 -10.59 2.15 19.16
CA ASN A 306 -10.60 3.21 18.16
C ASN A 306 -12.02 3.75 17.90
N ILE A 307 -13.03 2.88 17.83
CA ILE A 307 -14.44 3.29 17.68
C ILE A 307 -14.88 4.16 18.86
N VAL A 308 -14.63 3.70 20.09
CA VAL A 308 -15.01 4.43 21.31
C VAL A 308 -14.30 5.79 21.36
N HIS A 309 -13.01 5.83 21.04
CA HIS A 309 -12.26 7.08 21.05
C HIS A 309 -12.77 8.06 19.97
N LEU A 310 -13.07 7.59 18.75
CA LEU A 310 -13.67 8.45 17.72
C LEU A 310 -15.06 8.94 18.13
N ALA A 311 -15.86 8.11 18.81
CA ALA A 311 -17.16 8.49 19.34
C ALA A 311 -17.05 9.59 20.41
N GLU A 312 -16.09 9.48 21.33
CA GLU A 312 -15.81 10.51 22.34
C GLU A 312 -15.46 11.85 21.69
N LEU A 313 -14.57 11.86 20.70
CA LEU A 313 -14.19 13.07 19.97
C LEU A 313 -15.39 13.69 19.23
N SER A 314 -16.25 12.86 18.64
CA SER A 314 -17.45 13.34 17.97
C SER A 314 -18.44 13.97 18.97
N ALA A 315 -18.58 13.41 20.16
CA ALA A 315 -19.43 13.93 21.23
C ALA A 315 -18.88 15.24 21.81
N GLU A 316 -17.57 15.34 22.02
CA GLU A 316 -16.93 16.59 22.47
C GLU A 316 -17.12 17.72 21.45
N THR A 317 -17.01 17.40 20.15
CA THR A 317 -17.24 18.37 19.05
C THR A 317 -18.68 18.89 19.07
N VAL A 318 -19.66 18.01 19.25
CA VAL A 318 -21.08 18.41 19.37
C VAL A 318 -21.31 19.22 20.65
N SER A 319 -20.72 18.83 21.78
CA SER A 319 -20.87 19.55 23.05
C SER A 319 -20.29 20.97 23.01
N ASN A 320 -19.18 21.17 22.30
CA ASN A 320 -18.58 22.50 22.08
C ASN A 320 -19.41 23.38 21.13
N ILE A 321 -20.20 22.77 20.22
CA ILE A 321 -21.12 23.49 19.33
C ILE A 321 -22.45 23.79 20.03
N SER A 322 -22.94 22.88 20.89
CA SER A 322 -24.19 23.08 21.66
C SER A 322 -24.07 24.07 22.81
N VAL A 323 -22.89 24.64 23.07
CA VAL A 323 -22.75 25.84 23.92
C VAL A 323 -23.19 27.11 23.16
N LEU A 324 -23.37 27.04 21.83
CA LEU A 324 -23.89 28.14 21.02
C LEU A 324 -25.34 27.96 20.55
N ASP A 325 -25.92 26.77 20.62
CA ASP A 325 -27.35 26.56 20.38
C ASP A 325 -27.91 25.48 21.32
N SER A 326 -28.80 25.92 22.21
CA SER A 326 -29.54 25.07 23.12
C SER A 326 -30.60 24.24 22.37
N GLU A 327 -30.80 23.01 22.86
CA GLU A 327 -31.89 22.08 22.55
C GLU A 327 -31.75 21.24 21.27
N ARG A 328 -31.29 19.98 21.40
CA ARG A 328 -31.98 18.79 20.85
C ARG A 328 -31.38 17.44 21.28
N SER A 329 -32.29 16.59 21.79
CA SER A 329 -32.38 15.12 21.78
C SER A 329 -31.09 14.29 21.80
N GLU A 330 -30.85 13.65 22.96
CA GLU A 330 -29.93 12.52 23.14
C GLU A 330 -30.43 11.26 22.41
N GLU A 331 -29.87 10.95 21.24
CA GLU A 331 -29.87 9.57 20.72
C GLU A 331 -28.58 8.88 21.18
N CYS A 332 -28.68 8.09 22.26
CA CYS A 332 -27.60 7.23 22.73
C CYS A 332 -27.39 6.06 21.76
N ILE A 333 -26.18 5.93 21.21
CA ILE A 333 -25.75 4.77 20.42
C ILE A 333 -25.61 3.56 21.37
N ASP A 334 -26.53 2.60 21.30
CA ASP A 334 -26.57 1.44 22.17
C ASP A 334 -25.66 0.30 21.68
N PHE A 335 -24.41 0.27 22.17
CA PHE A 335 -23.41 -0.77 21.86
C PHE A 335 -23.74 -2.17 22.42
N THR A 336 -24.80 -2.29 23.23
CA THR A 336 -25.14 -3.52 23.95
C THR A 336 -25.65 -4.65 23.04
N MET A 337 -26.26 -4.32 21.90
CA MET A 337 -26.86 -5.30 20.98
C MET A 337 -25.84 -6.18 20.24
N ILE A 338 -24.65 -5.66 19.92
CA ILE A 338 -23.65 -6.38 19.09
C ILE A 338 -23.10 -7.61 19.83
N PHE A 339 -22.92 -7.53 21.14
CA PHE A 339 -22.38 -8.64 21.94
C PHE A 339 -23.44 -9.65 22.43
N GLN A 340 -24.69 -9.23 22.60
CA GLN A 340 -25.76 -10.13 23.08
C GLN A 340 -26.23 -11.11 21.99
N LYS A 341 -26.31 -10.68 20.73
CA LYS A 341 -26.81 -11.50 19.61
C LYS A 341 -25.85 -12.66 19.25
N ASN A 342 -24.55 -12.46 19.44
CA ASN A 342 -23.53 -13.51 19.25
C ASN A 342 -23.59 -14.62 20.32
N ARG A 343 -24.11 -14.30 21.52
CA ARG A 343 -24.31 -15.27 22.62
C ARG A 343 -25.45 -16.25 22.32
N GLU A 344 -26.47 -15.84 21.59
CA GLU A 344 -27.62 -16.69 21.25
C GLU A 344 -27.33 -17.65 20.09
N LYS A 345 -26.44 -17.28 19.16
CA LYS A 345 -25.99 -18.16 18.07
C LYS A 345 -24.99 -19.23 18.54
N GLN A 346 -24.04 -18.90 19.43
CA GLN A 346 -23.11 -19.91 19.98
C GLN A 346 -23.83 -20.97 20.83
N LYS A 347 -24.82 -20.57 21.63
CA LYS A 347 -25.63 -21.53 22.42
C LYS A 347 -26.44 -22.53 21.59
N LYS A 348 -26.69 -22.25 20.30
CA LYS A 348 -27.41 -23.17 19.41
C LYS A 348 -26.50 -24.21 18.73
N ASN A 349 -25.19 -24.03 18.72
CA ASN A 349 -24.25 -24.93 18.02
C ASN A 349 -23.43 -25.86 18.94
N ASP A 350 -23.37 -25.61 20.25
CA ASP A 350 -22.59 -26.42 21.20
C ASP A 350 -23.28 -27.73 21.66
N GLY A 351 -24.17 -28.26 20.82
CA GLY A 351 -24.95 -29.46 21.08
C GLY A 351 -24.48 -30.69 20.32
N LYS A 352 -23.17 -30.94 20.16
CA LYS A 352 -22.57 -32.28 19.93
C LYS A 352 -21.04 -32.21 19.76
N THR A 353 -20.38 -33.20 20.37
CA THR A 353 -18.96 -33.60 20.27
C THR A 353 -17.92 -32.66 20.89
N GLY A 354 -17.47 -33.05 22.09
CA GLY A 354 -16.37 -32.40 22.79
C GLY A 354 -15.01 -32.95 22.40
N ILE A 355 -14.07 -32.03 22.13
CA ILE A 355 -12.67 -32.10 22.55
C ILE A 355 -12.29 -30.66 22.96
N PHE A 356 -11.69 -30.53 24.14
CA PHE A 356 -11.45 -29.28 24.88
C PHE A 356 -10.43 -28.34 24.21
N THR A 357 -10.84 -27.10 23.96
CA THR A 357 -10.05 -25.87 24.16
C THR A 357 -10.99 -24.76 24.65
N GLN A 358 -11.27 -24.74 25.96
CA GLN A 358 -12.12 -23.72 26.59
C GLN A 358 -11.41 -22.36 26.64
N ASN A 359 -11.68 -21.47 25.68
CA ASN A 359 -11.58 -20.02 25.90
C ASN A 359 -12.95 -19.49 26.34
N LYS A 360 -13.30 -19.74 27.61
CA LYS A 360 -14.46 -19.12 28.26
C LYS A 360 -14.17 -17.65 28.52
N PHE A 361 -14.61 -16.76 27.63
CA PHE A 361 -14.82 -15.36 27.99
C PHE A 361 -16.12 -15.27 28.81
N SER A 362 -15.98 -15.39 30.13
CA SER A 362 -17.03 -15.12 31.10
C SER A 362 -17.36 -13.62 31.10
N THR A 363 -18.59 -13.28 30.75
CA THR A 363 -19.20 -11.94 30.84
C THR A 363 -19.49 -11.55 32.30
N LYS A 364 -18.43 -11.44 33.10
CA LYS A 364 -18.44 -10.64 34.33
C LYS A 364 -17.23 -9.71 34.23
N SER A 365 -17.49 -8.52 33.70
CA SER A 365 -16.60 -7.37 33.74
C SER A 365 -15.24 -7.55 33.04
N ILE A 366 -15.05 -6.91 31.90
CA ILE A 366 -13.70 -6.68 31.36
C ILE A 366 -13.08 -5.59 32.26
N PHE A 367 -12.47 -6.00 33.36
CA PHE A 367 -11.60 -5.14 34.16
C PHE A 367 -10.21 -5.19 33.53
N LEU A 368 -9.82 -4.09 32.88
CA LEU A 368 -8.41 -3.79 32.68
C LEU A 368 -8.00 -2.92 33.87
N TYR A 369 -6.89 -3.26 34.55
CA TYR A 369 -6.29 -2.48 35.64
C TYR A 369 -4.92 -1.92 35.20
N GLY A 370 -4.64 -0.65 35.54
CA GLY A 370 -3.35 -0.01 35.28
C GLY A 370 -3.26 1.35 35.98
N CYS A 371 -2.29 1.49 36.89
CA CYS A 371 -2.10 2.63 37.79
C CYS A 371 -1.08 3.63 37.21
N ASN A 372 -1.40 4.94 37.16
CA ASN A 372 -0.43 6.00 36.88
C ASN A 372 -0.19 6.80 38.19
N PRO A 373 1.05 6.92 38.72
CA PRO A 373 1.28 7.40 40.09
C PRO A 373 1.10 8.91 40.32
N LYS A 374 0.70 9.70 39.30
CA LYS A 374 0.82 11.16 39.37
C LYS A 374 -0.46 11.97 39.16
N THR A 375 -1.57 11.36 38.76
CA THR A 375 -2.85 12.07 38.63
C THR A 375 -4.01 11.14 39.01
N ASN A 376 -4.55 11.33 40.21
CA ASN A 376 -5.67 10.56 40.79
C ASN A 376 -7.05 10.90 40.17
N HIS A 377 -7.13 11.13 38.86
CA HIS A 377 -8.40 11.37 38.18
C HIS A 377 -8.74 10.26 37.19
N PHE A 378 -9.66 9.39 37.59
CA PHE A 378 -10.38 8.48 36.71
C PHE A 378 -11.50 9.26 36.01
N LYS A 379 -11.44 9.42 34.69
CA LYS A 379 -12.62 9.81 33.89
C LYS A 379 -13.41 8.53 33.57
N PHE A 380 -14.63 8.44 34.07
CA PHE A 380 -15.57 7.37 33.72
C PHE A 380 -16.44 7.84 32.55
N LEU A 381 -16.42 7.13 31.42
CA LEU A 381 -17.40 7.31 30.37
C LEU A 381 -18.66 6.50 30.74
N LYS A 382 -19.77 7.21 30.97
CA LYS A 382 -21.05 6.64 31.38
C LYS A 382 -21.88 6.30 30.13
N PHE A 383 -21.85 5.04 29.70
CA PHE A 383 -22.69 4.52 28.63
C PHE A 383 -23.85 3.72 29.27
N SER A 384 -24.96 4.39 29.61
CA SER A 384 -26.17 3.79 30.25
C SER A 384 -25.95 3.24 31.69
N PRO A 385 -26.97 3.20 32.58
CA PRO A 385 -26.82 2.83 34.00
C PRO A 385 -26.22 1.44 34.29
N ASN A 386 -25.99 0.58 33.29
CA ASN A 386 -25.57 -0.80 33.51
C ASN A 386 -24.23 -1.20 32.83
N ILE A 387 -23.51 -0.29 32.17
CA ILE A 387 -22.25 -0.63 31.49
C ILE A 387 -21.17 0.42 31.78
N TYR A 388 -20.11 -0.01 32.45
CA TYR A 388 -18.87 0.74 32.61
C TYR A 388 -17.84 0.18 31.62
N VAL A 389 -17.40 0.99 30.64
CA VAL A 389 -16.26 0.65 29.78
C VAL A 389 -15.04 1.35 30.32
N SER A 390 -14.09 0.58 30.86
CA SER A 390 -12.79 1.07 31.30
C SER A 390 -11.78 0.88 30.17
N VAL A 391 -11.41 1.97 29.49
CA VAL A 391 -10.35 1.97 28.48
C VAL A 391 -9.01 2.14 29.19
N ILE A 392 -8.10 1.16 29.06
CA ILE A 392 -6.74 1.25 29.57
C ILE A 392 -5.74 1.29 28.43
N TYR A 393 -4.88 2.31 28.46
CA TYR A 393 -3.60 2.31 27.78
C TYR A 393 -2.64 1.37 28.50
N ILE A 394 -2.45 0.17 27.97
CA ILE A 394 -1.33 -0.68 28.38
C ILE A 394 -0.15 -0.28 27.50
N HIS A 395 0.77 0.52 28.05
CA HIS A 395 2.13 0.58 27.54
C HIS A 395 2.74 -0.82 27.74
N TYR A 396 2.84 -1.60 26.65
CA TYR A 396 3.69 -2.78 26.65
C TYR A 396 5.15 -2.29 26.62
N LEU A 397 5.91 -2.71 27.64
CA LEU A 397 7.37 -2.55 27.77
C LEU A 397 8.12 -3.20 26.61
#